data_AF-I3QDZ9-F1
#
_entry.id   AF-I3QDZ9-F1
#
_cell.length_a   1.000
_cell.length_b   1.000
_cell.length_c   1.000
_cell.angle_alpha   90.00
_cell.angle_beta   90.00
_cell.angle_gamma   90.00
#
_symmetry.space_group_name_H-M   'P 1'
#
loop_
_entity.id
_entity.type
_entity.pdbx_description
1 polymer ?
#
loop_
_entity_poly.entity_id
_entity_poly.type
_entity_poly.pdbx_seq_one_letter_code
_entity_poly.pdbx_strand_id
1 'polypeptide(L)'
;VLSRLRFKPTRTNYDYDAIIVGGSIAGPVMAKALSEQNRKVLLLERSLFVKPDRIVGELLQPGGINALKQVNMEGCATSVGMPCEGYMLLDSKGVGVKLPYGAGFQGVSFHFGDFVNNLREHVWYNCSSNVTMLEATVNTVLVENTGLLERAYGVEYSISEDYKVPETPFRRDVSAQSQSTETTTAIVRRVATAPLIIMCDGGSSKFKSKYQHYTPAQDYHS
;
A
#
# COMPACT_ATOMS: atom_id res chain seq x y z
N VAL A 1 -25.45 18.45 -34.84
CA VAL A 1 -24.98 17.05 -34.73
C VAL A 1 -24.60 16.65 -33.28
N LEU A 2 -24.23 17.58 -32.39
CA LEU A 2 -23.90 17.30 -30.97
C LEU A 2 -25.08 16.99 -30.02
N SER A 3 -26.33 17.24 -30.43
CA SER A 3 -27.52 17.13 -29.56
C SER A 3 -28.03 15.70 -29.30
N ARG A 4 -27.29 14.66 -29.75
CA ARG A 4 -27.67 13.24 -29.57
C ARG A 4 -26.76 12.45 -28.62
N LEU A 5 -25.74 13.09 -28.03
CA LEU A 5 -24.93 12.47 -26.99
C LEU A 5 -25.72 12.45 -25.67
N ARG A 6 -26.42 11.34 -25.41
CA ARG A 6 -26.95 11.03 -24.09
C ARG A 6 -25.82 10.46 -23.24
N PHE A 7 -25.21 11.32 -22.43
CA PHE A 7 -24.33 10.87 -21.36
C PHE A 7 -25.14 10.08 -20.34
N LYS A 8 -24.66 8.90 -19.94
CA LYS A 8 -25.25 8.21 -18.79
C LYS A 8 -25.00 9.08 -17.54
N PRO A 9 -25.97 9.18 -16.61
CA PRO A 9 -25.76 9.91 -15.36
C PRO A 9 -24.55 9.32 -14.64
N THR A 10 -23.58 10.17 -14.28
CA THR A 10 -22.44 9.74 -13.48
C THR A 10 -22.91 9.33 -12.10
N ARG A 11 -22.41 8.20 -11.59
CA ARG A 11 -22.65 7.80 -10.20
C ARG A 11 -22.21 8.92 -9.25
N THR A 12 -23.08 9.28 -8.32
CA THR A 12 -22.82 10.30 -7.29
C THR A 12 -22.80 9.72 -5.87
N ASN A 13 -23.33 8.50 -5.69
CA ASN A 13 -23.32 7.80 -4.41
C ASN A 13 -22.30 6.67 -4.42
N TYR A 14 -21.36 6.72 -3.49
CA TYR A 14 -20.23 5.81 -3.35
C TYR A 14 -20.12 5.31 -1.90
N ASP A 15 -19.59 4.10 -1.73
CA ASP A 15 -19.40 3.51 -0.41
C ASP A 15 -18.25 4.19 0.36
N TYR A 16 -17.24 4.66 -0.38
CA TYR A 16 -16.01 5.29 0.11
C TYR A 16 -15.61 6.49 -0.76
N ASP A 17 -14.81 7.40 -0.20
CA ASP A 17 -14.18 8.50 -0.96
C ASP A 17 -12.98 8.01 -1.78
N ALA A 18 -12.25 7.03 -1.24
CA ALA A 18 -11.11 6.41 -1.93
C ALA A 18 -10.98 4.92 -1.58
N ILE A 19 -10.56 4.13 -2.56
CA ILE A 19 -10.14 2.74 -2.36
C ILE A 19 -8.64 2.64 -2.64
N ILE A 20 -7.88 2.11 -1.70
CA ILE A 20 -6.45 1.84 -1.80
C ILE A 20 -6.25 0.33 -1.97
N VAL A 21 -5.56 -0.05 -3.03
CA VAL A 21 -5.26 -1.46 -3.34
C VAL A 21 -3.80 -1.73 -3.02
N GLY A 22 -3.54 -2.52 -1.99
CA GLY A 22 -2.20 -2.83 -1.49
C GLY A 22 -1.90 -2.11 -0.17
N GLY A 23 -1.52 -2.88 0.84
CA GLY A 23 -1.21 -2.44 2.19
C GLY A 23 0.27 -2.55 2.52
N SER A 24 1.18 -2.29 1.57
CA SER A 24 2.63 -2.27 1.85
C SER A 24 3.08 -0.91 2.40
N ILE A 25 4.09 -0.24 1.84
CA ILE A 25 4.57 1.07 2.31
C ILE A 25 3.59 2.18 1.90
N ALA A 26 3.33 2.32 0.59
CA ALA A 26 2.55 3.44 0.06
C ALA A 26 1.09 3.43 0.51
N GLY A 27 0.47 2.25 0.67
CA GLY A 27 -0.94 2.11 1.00
C GLY A 27 -1.33 2.71 2.35
N PRO A 28 -0.75 2.23 3.47
CA PRO A 28 -0.99 2.78 4.81
C PRO A 28 -0.62 4.27 4.91
N VAL A 29 0.50 4.69 4.32
CA VAL A 29 0.92 6.11 4.30
C VAL A 29 -0.14 6.98 3.61
N MET A 30 -0.66 6.55 2.46
CA MET A 30 -1.73 7.23 1.75
C MET A 30 -3.06 7.21 2.54
N ALA A 31 -3.40 6.07 3.14
CA ALA A 31 -4.60 5.93 3.97
C ALA A 31 -4.57 6.90 5.15
N LYS A 32 -3.43 7.02 5.83
CA LYS A 32 -3.22 7.98 6.91
C LYS A 32 -3.41 9.43 6.43
N ALA A 33 -2.78 9.80 5.31
CA ALA A 33 -2.88 11.16 4.77
C ALA A 33 -4.32 11.53 4.37
N LEU A 34 -5.07 10.59 3.78
CA LEU A 34 -6.48 10.79 3.43
C LEU A 34 -7.38 10.80 4.67
N SER A 35 -7.08 10.00 5.70
CA SER A 35 -7.79 9.97 6.97
C SER A 35 -7.76 11.33 7.68
N GLU A 36 -6.61 12.02 7.69
CA GLU A 36 -6.48 13.36 8.28
C GLU A 36 -7.29 14.43 7.53
N GLN A 37 -7.61 14.17 6.26
CA GLN A 37 -8.51 15.00 5.45
C GLN A 37 -9.98 14.60 5.62
N ASN A 38 -10.29 13.79 6.62
CA ASN A 38 -11.62 13.27 6.93
C ASN A 38 -12.27 12.53 5.75
N ARG A 39 -11.46 11.77 4.98
CA ARG A 39 -11.94 10.94 3.89
C ARG A 39 -12.25 9.54 4.38
N LYS A 40 -13.37 8.97 3.91
CA LYS A 40 -13.73 7.58 4.16
C LYS A 40 -12.95 6.68 3.19
N VAL A 41 -12.00 5.91 3.70
CA VAL A 41 -11.05 5.13 2.91
C VAL A 41 -11.23 3.64 3.14
N LEU A 42 -11.19 2.86 2.06
CA LEU A 42 -11.07 1.40 2.12
C LEU A 42 -9.66 0.99 1.66
N LEU A 43 -8.90 0.32 2.51
CA LEU A 43 -7.62 -0.29 2.15
C LEU A 43 -7.78 -1.81 2.05
N LEU A 44 -7.44 -2.36 0.89
CA LEU A 44 -7.51 -3.80 0.61
C LEU A 44 -6.11 -4.37 0.44
N GLU A 45 -5.73 -5.34 1.26
CA GLU A 45 -4.45 -6.04 1.17
C GLU A 45 -4.69 -7.55 1.21
N ARG A 46 -4.00 -8.32 0.38
CA ARG A 46 -4.19 -9.77 0.31
C ARG A 46 -3.74 -10.49 1.59
N SER A 47 -2.67 -10.01 2.22
CA SER A 47 -2.14 -10.58 3.46
C SER A 47 -1.84 -9.44 4.42
N LEU A 48 -2.88 -9.02 5.14
CA LEU A 48 -2.89 -7.80 5.93
C LEU A 48 -2.26 -8.03 7.31
N PHE A 49 -2.64 -9.10 7.99
CA PHE A 49 -2.19 -9.37 9.36
C PHE A 49 -0.91 -10.22 9.44
N VAL A 50 -0.42 -10.68 8.29
CA VAL A 50 0.83 -11.44 8.17
C VAL A 50 1.98 -10.50 7.87
N LYS A 51 3.02 -10.55 8.71
CA LYS A 51 4.26 -9.81 8.49
C LYS A 51 4.93 -10.27 7.19
N PRO A 52 5.22 -9.37 6.23
CA PRO A 52 5.93 -9.74 5.02
C PRO A 52 7.36 -10.21 5.33
N ASP A 53 7.76 -11.35 4.79
CA ASP A 53 9.13 -11.83 4.82
C ASP A 53 9.81 -11.57 3.47
N ARG A 54 10.56 -10.46 3.39
CA ARG A 54 11.24 -10.00 2.16
C ARG A 54 12.50 -9.21 2.53
N ILE A 55 13.54 -9.36 1.70
CA ILE A 55 14.83 -8.67 1.84
C ILE A 55 14.90 -7.32 1.11
N VAL A 56 13.81 -6.89 0.46
CA VAL A 56 13.82 -5.68 -0.39
C VAL A 56 13.37 -4.47 0.43
N GLY A 57 14.05 -3.32 0.26
CA GLY A 57 13.62 -2.05 0.83
C GLY A 57 14.02 -1.85 2.30
N GLU A 58 15.13 -2.47 2.71
CA GLU A 58 15.63 -2.40 4.10
C GLU A 58 16.40 -1.12 4.43
N LEU A 59 16.54 -0.17 3.50
CA LEU A 59 17.11 1.16 3.77
C LEU A 59 16.17 2.25 3.27
N LEU A 60 15.62 3.03 4.20
CA LEU A 60 14.88 4.25 3.91
C LEU A 60 15.83 5.44 3.85
N GLN A 61 15.86 6.09 2.70
CA GLN A 61 16.66 7.29 2.47
C GLN A 61 16.19 8.46 3.34
N PRO A 62 17.05 9.48 3.58
CA PRO A 62 16.65 10.69 4.30
C PRO A 62 15.40 11.37 3.73
N GLY A 63 15.23 11.35 2.40
CA GLY A 63 14.02 11.86 1.74
C GLY A 63 12.75 11.09 2.11
N GLY A 64 12.85 9.76 2.25
CA GLY A 64 11.74 8.91 2.69
C GLY A 64 11.38 9.16 4.16
N ILE A 65 12.38 9.35 5.03
CA ILE A 65 12.15 9.76 6.42
C ILE A 65 11.46 11.13 6.47
N ASN A 66 11.88 12.09 5.65
CA ASN A 66 11.23 13.40 5.58
C ASN A 66 9.77 13.32 5.10
N ALA A 67 9.48 12.43 4.14
CA ALA A 67 8.11 12.18 3.69
C ALA A 67 7.24 11.59 4.82
N LEU A 68 7.78 10.65 5.60
CA LEU A 68 7.06 10.10 6.76
C LEU A 68 6.82 11.15 7.85
N LYS A 69 7.78 12.06 8.09
CA LYS A 69 7.61 13.19 9.02
C LYS A 69 6.45 14.10 8.64
N GLN A 70 6.29 14.41 7.35
CA GLN A 70 5.18 15.24 6.86
C GLN A 70 3.81 14.61 7.15
N VAL A 71 3.77 13.30 7.32
CA VAL A 71 2.58 12.56 7.71
C VAL A 71 2.72 11.94 9.10
N ASN A 72 3.53 12.47 10.01
CA ASN A 72 3.60 12.01 11.42
C ASN A 72 3.74 10.49 11.59
N MET A 73 4.42 9.81 10.66
CA MET A 73 4.64 8.35 10.66
C MET A 73 6.12 7.98 10.70
N GLU A 74 7.04 8.92 10.97
CA GLU A 74 8.47 8.62 11.00
C GLU A 74 8.82 7.60 12.08
N GLY A 75 8.08 7.64 13.20
CA GLY A 75 8.19 6.68 14.29
C GLY A 75 8.02 5.23 13.85
N CYS A 76 7.22 4.97 12.80
CA CYS A 76 7.03 3.63 12.26
C CYS A 76 8.34 3.03 11.72
N ALA A 77 9.23 3.87 11.16
CA ALA A 77 10.55 3.45 10.68
C ALA A 77 11.60 3.49 11.80
N THR A 78 11.68 4.58 12.57
CA THR A 78 12.77 4.80 13.53
C THR A 78 12.67 3.93 14.78
N SER A 79 11.48 3.38 15.11
CA SER A 79 11.29 2.49 16.27
C SER A 79 11.80 1.06 16.06
N VAL A 80 11.97 0.64 14.81
CA VAL A 80 12.43 -0.71 14.43
C VAL A 80 13.73 -0.69 13.65
N GLY A 81 14.24 0.51 13.34
CA GLY A 81 15.37 0.68 12.45
C GLY A 81 16.62 1.25 13.12
N MET A 82 17.74 0.99 12.47
CA MET A 82 19.06 1.49 12.80
C MET A 82 19.40 2.73 11.96
N PRO A 83 19.87 3.82 12.58
CA PRO A 83 20.27 5.01 11.84
C PRO A 83 21.37 4.75 10.80
N CYS A 84 21.28 5.40 9.64
CA CYS A 84 22.25 5.33 8.55
C CYS A 84 22.75 6.73 8.20
N GLU A 85 24.05 6.98 8.41
CA GLU A 85 24.68 8.30 8.22
C GLU A 85 25.19 8.54 6.79
N GLY A 86 25.14 7.54 5.92
CA GLY A 86 25.64 7.60 4.56
C GLY A 86 26.19 6.26 4.11
N TYR A 87 27.13 6.31 3.16
CA TYR A 87 27.72 5.13 2.54
C TYR A 87 29.23 5.05 2.78
N MET A 88 29.76 3.83 2.67
CA MET A 88 31.19 3.57 2.51
C MET A 88 31.37 2.88 1.17
N LEU A 89 32.19 3.46 0.29
CA LEU A 89 32.64 2.79 -0.93
C LEU A 89 33.98 2.11 -0.62
N LEU A 90 34.06 0.81 -0.87
CA LEU A 90 35.29 0.03 -0.74
C LEU A 90 35.69 -0.44 -2.13
N ASP A 91 36.96 -0.24 -2.51
CA ASP A 91 37.51 -0.89 -3.69
C ASP A 91 37.86 -2.37 -3.42
N SER A 92 38.28 -3.09 -4.47
CA SER A 92 38.65 -4.51 -4.36
C SER A 92 39.90 -4.77 -3.50
N LYS A 93 40.65 -3.72 -3.14
CA LYS A 93 41.84 -3.77 -2.29
C LYS A 93 41.53 -3.35 -0.84
N GLY A 94 40.28 -3.00 -0.54
CA GLY A 94 39.85 -2.56 0.79
C GLY A 94 40.10 -1.08 1.08
N VAL A 95 40.47 -0.27 0.09
CA VAL A 95 40.60 1.18 0.25
C VAL A 95 39.20 1.81 0.28
N GLY A 96 38.90 2.54 1.35
CA GLY A 96 37.57 3.07 1.63
C GLY A 96 37.43 4.57 1.44
N VAL A 97 36.32 5.00 0.83
CA VAL A 97 35.87 6.40 0.78
C VAL A 97 34.52 6.51 1.48
N LYS A 98 34.45 7.37 2.51
CA LYS A 98 33.19 7.69 3.21
C LYS A 98 32.40 8.72 2.40
N LEU A 99 31.12 8.44 2.22
CA LEU A 99 30.14 9.32 1.58
C LEU A 99 29.01 9.60 2.58
N PRO A 100 29.22 10.50 3.56
CA PRO A 100 28.18 10.86 4.51
C PRO A 100 27.04 11.59 3.79
N TYR A 101 25.82 11.45 4.31
CA TYR A 101 24.73 12.35 3.94
C TYR A 101 25.06 13.79 4.38
N GLY A 102 24.37 14.77 3.79
CA GLY A 102 24.49 16.16 4.22
C GLY A 102 24.14 16.36 5.69
N ALA A 103 24.65 17.42 6.31
CA ALA A 103 24.41 17.70 7.72
C ALA A 103 22.90 17.72 8.05
N GLY A 104 22.50 16.98 9.08
CA GLY A 104 21.10 16.85 9.51
C GLY A 104 20.26 15.84 8.71
N PHE A 105 20.82 15.20 7.67
CA PHE A 105 20.17 14.12 6.94
C PHE A 105 20.64 12.75 7.46
N GLN A 106 19.69 11.85 7.66
CA GLN A 106 19.93 10.50 8.12
C GLN A 106 18.90 9.55 7.50
N GLY A 107 19.38 8.42 7.00
CA GLY A 107 18.52 7.31 6.59
C GLY A 107 18.25 6.37 7.75
N VAL A 108 17.43 5.34 7.54
CA VAL A 108 17.18 4.30 8.55
C VAL A 108 17.15 2.95 7.86
N SER A 109 17.94 2.01 8.37
CA SER A 109 17.93 0.62 7.94
C SER A 109 17.01 -0.22 8.85
N PHE A 110 16.22 -1.14 8.33
CA PHE A 110 15.29 -1.96 9.12
C PHE A 110 14.93 -3.26 8.40
N HIS A 111 14.39 -4.23 9.12
CA HIS A 111 13.68 -5.34 8.49
C HIS A 111 12.38 -4.84 7.85
N PHE A 112 12.22 -5.08 6.55
CA PHE A 112 11.08 -4.59 5.77
C PHE A 112 9.72 -4.98 6.38
N GLY A 113 9.61 -6.23 6.84
CA GLY A 113 8.39 -6.74 7.45
C GLY A 113 7.98 -5.96 8.69
N ASP A 114 8.93 -5.62 9.56
CA ASP A 114 8.66 -4.88 10.80
C ASP A 114 8.21 -3.45 10.49
N PHE A 115 8.84 -2.79 9.51
CA PHE A 115 8.44 -1.46 9.07
C PHE A 115 7.02 -1.45 8.49
N VAL A 116 6.70 -2.37 7.57
CA VAL A 116 5.35 -2.46 6.99
C VAL A 116 4.31 -2.79 8.05
N ASN A 117 4.63 -3.70 8.99
CA ASN A 117 3.72 -4.05 10.07
C ASN A 117 3.44 -2.84 10.98
N ASN A 118 4.47 -2.07 11.35
CA ASN A 118 4.31 -0.82 12.11
C ASN A 118 3.46 0.22 11.38
N LEU A 119 3.59 0.36 10.06
CA LEU A 119 2.75 1.27 9.26
C LEU A 119 1.29 0.83 9.29
N ARG A 120 1.02 -0.47 9.10
CA ARG A 120 -0.34 -1.03 9.14
C ARG A 120 -0.97 -0.88 10.52
N GLU A 121 -0.21 -1.23 11.56
CA GLU A 121 -0.62 -1.11 12.97
C GLU A 121 -0.98 0.33 13.32
N HIS A 122 -0.12 1.28 12.92
CA HIS A 122 -0.36 2.70 13.15
C HIS A 122 -1.69 3.15 12.52
N VAL A 123 -1.95 2.81 11.26
CA VAL A 123 -3.21 3.17 10.60
C VAL A 123 -4.41 2.48 11.25
N TRP A 124 -4.27 1.19 11.55
CA TRP A 124 -5.34 0.40 12.15
C TRP A 124 -5.86 1.00 13.46
N TYR A 125 -4.95 1.38 14.36
CA TYR A 125 -5.35 1.91 15.67
C TYR A 125 -5.65 3.40 15.68
N ASN A 126 -4.96 4.21 14.87
CA ASN A 126 -5.08 5.68 14.92
C ASN A 126 -6.04 6.25 13.87
N CYS A 127 -6.43 5.49 12.85
CA CYS A 127 -7.26 5.97 11.73
C CYS A 127 -8.59 5.21 11.56
N SER A 128 -8.99 4.39 12.54
CA SER A 128 -10.16 3.50 12.43
C SER A 128 -11.51 4.20 12.23
N SER A 129 -11.62 5.49 12.58
CA SER A 129 -12.82 6.29 12.32
C SER A 129 -13.07 6.53 10.82
N ASN A 130 -12.01 6.58 10.03
CA ASN A 130 -12.04 6.98 8.62
C ASN A 130 -11.52 5.89 7.67
N VAL A 131 -10.67 4.98 8.16
CA VAL A 131 -10.02 3.94 7.36
C VAL A 131 -10.54 2.57 7.76
N THR A 132 -11.15 1.87 6.81
CA THR A 132 -11.46 0.44 6.91
C THR A 132 -10.36 -0.34 6.21
N MET A 133 -9.72 -1.29 6.90
CA MET A 133 -8.69 -2.15 6.33
C MET A 133 -9.22 -3.59 6.27
N LEU A 134 -9.17 -4.23 5.10
CA LEU A 134 -9.63 -5.62 4.92
C LEU A 134 -8.53 -6.49 4.34
N GLU A 135 -8.45 -7.73 4.83
CA GLU A 135 -7.66 -8.77 4.19
C GLU A 135 -8.45 -9.35 3.02
N ALA A 136 -8.15 -8.88 1.81
CA ALA A 136 -8.90 -9.21 0.61
C ALA A 136 -8.03 -9.09 -0.65
N THR A 137 -8.35 -9.89 -1.65
CA THR A 137 -7.68 -9.83 -2.96
C THR A 137 -8.53 -9.09 -3.96
N VAL A 138 -8.03 -7.96 -4.47
CA VAL A 138 -8.69 -7.24 -5.56
C VAL A 138 -8.54 -8.01 -6.87
N ASN A 139 -9.67 -8.28 -7.52
CA ASN A 139 -9.72 -9.07 -8.75
C ASN A 139 -9.86 -8.19 -9.98
N THR A 140 -10.67 -7.14 -9.90
CA THR A 140 -11.05 -6.34 -11.07
C THR A 140 -11.36 -4.90 -10.66
N VAL A 141 -10.93 -3.96 -11.50
CA VAL A 141 -11.39 -2.57 -11.45
C VAL A 141 -12.67 -2.47 -12.25
N LEU A 142 -13.72 -1.98 -11.60
CA LEU A 142 -15.01 -1.75 -12.23
C LEU A 142 -14.97 -0.43 -12.99
N VAL A 143 -15.33 -0.51 -14.27
CA VAL A 143 -15.35 0.63 -15.18
C VAL A 143 -16.74 0.79 -15.78
N GLU A 144 -17.20 2.03 -15.88
CA GLU A 144 -18.43 2.39 -16.56
C GLU A 144 -18.12 3.22 -17.81
N ASN A 145 -18.86 2.98 -18.88
CA ASN A 145 -18.76 3.77 -20.09
C ASN A 145 -19.75 4.94 -20.00
N THR A 146 -19.21 6.16 -19.91
CA THR A 146 -19.98 7.41 -19.83
C THR A 146 -20.19 8.05 -21.21
N GLY A 147 -19.92 7.33 -22.29
CA GLY A 147 -20.01 7.79 -23.68
C GLY A 147 -18.63 7.99 -24.27
N LEU A 148 -17.99 9.13 -23.95
CA LEU A 148 -16.68 9.50 -24.50
C LEU A 148 -15.50 8.95 -23.68
N LEU A 149 -15.73 8.55 -22.43
CA LEU A 149 -14.69 8.14 -21.50
C LEU A 149 -15.14 6.91 -20.71
N GLU A 150 -14.20 5.99 -20.52
CA GLU A 150 -14.29 4.95 -19.50
C GLU A 150 -13.88 5.55 -18.14
N ARG A 151 -14.72 5.34 -17.14
CA ARG A 151 -14.47 5.84 -15.78
C ARG A 151 -14.43 4.66 -14.82
N ALA A 152 -13.35 4.55 -14.04
CA ALA A 152 -13.31 3.62 -12.91
C ALA A 152 -14.22 4.14 -11.78
N TYR A 153 -15.02 3.24 -11.20
CA TYR A 153 -15.99 3.60 -10.15
C TYR A 153 -15.96 2.68 -8.92
N GLY A 154 -15.10 1.67 -8.91
CA GLY A 154 -14.98 0.73 -7.81
C GLY A 154 -14.09 -0.45 -8.13
N VAL A 155 -14.07 -1.42 -7.21
CA VAL A 155 -13.36 -2.67 -7.36
C VAL A 155 -14.24 -3.85 -6.97
N GLU A 156 -14.04 -4.97 -7.64
CA GLU A 156 -14.47 -6.29 -7.16
C GLU A 156 -13.29 -6.94 -6.43
N TYR A 157 -13.56 -7.48 -5.25
CA TYR A 157 -12.56 -8.18 -4.43
C TYR A 157 -13.11 -9.49 -3.87
N SER A 158 -12.19 -10.43 -3.63
CA SER A 158 -12.44 -11.70 -2.96
C SER A 158 -12.07 -11.59 -1.49
N ILE A 159 -12.94 -12.07 -0.61
CA ILE A 159 -12.74 -12.12 0.85
C ILE A 159 -13.31 -13.43 1.40
N SER A 160 -12.81 -13.89 2.54
CA SER A 160 -13.40 -15.04 3.26
C SER A 160 -14.86 -14.75 3.62
N GLU A 161 -15.77 -15.69 3.41
CA GLU A 161 -17.19 -15.52 3.74
C GLU A 161 -17.42 -15.27 5.24
N ASP A 162 -16.63 -15.92 6.08
CA ASP A 162 -16.64 -15.81 7.53
C ASP A 162 -15.58 -14.84 8.07
N TYR A 163 -15.13 -13.87 7.26
CA TYR A 163 -14.00 -13.00 7.58
C TYR A 163 -14.05 -12.47 9.01
N LYS A 164 -13.00 -12.77 9.78
CA LYS A 164 -12.78 -12.29 11.13
C LYS A 164 -11.42 -11.64 11.23
N VAL A 165 -11.39 -10.50 11.90
CA VAL A 165 -10.15 -9.88 12.34
C VAL A 165 -9.52 -10.79 13.40
N PRO A 166 -8.20 -11.09 13.34
CA PRO A 166 -7.52 -11.83 14.38
C PRO A 166 -7.68 -11.15 15.75
N GLU A 167 -7.71 -11.92 16.85
CA GLU A 167 -7.87 -11.36 18.21
C GLU A 167 -6.76 -10.37 18.58
N THR A 168 -5.54 -10.60 18.07
CA THR A 168 -4.38 -9.73 18.26
C THR A 168 -3.77 -9.33 16.90
N PRO A 169 -4.33 -8.33 16.21
CA PRO A 169 -3.80 -7.84 14.94
C PRO A 169 -2.35 -7.37 15.08
N PHE A 170 -1.53 -7.63 14.06
CA PHE A 170 -0.15 -7.10 13.92
C PHE A 170 0.86 -7.53 15.00
N ARG A 171 0.60 -8.59 15.78
CA ARG A 171 1.55 -9.10 16.78
C ARG A 171 2.89 -9.49 16.13
N ARG A 172 4.02 -9.04 16.73
CA ARG A 172 5.38 -9.19 16.18
C ARG A 172 5.92 -10.62 16.17
N ASP A 173 5.43 -11.47 17.08
CA ASP A 173 5.93 -12.82 17.31
C ASP A 173 4.91 -13.87 16.88
N VAL A 174 4.84 -14.15 15.58
CA VAL A 174 4.31 -15.41 15.10
C VAL A 174 5.22 -15.91 13.98
N SER A 175 6.36 -16.48 14.35
CA SER A 175 6.90 -17.59 13.58
C SER A 175 5.86 -18.71 13.61
N ALA A 176 5.07 -18.84 12.54
CA ALA A 176 4.29 -20.05 12.25
C ALA A 176 3.43 -20.65 13.39
N GLN A 177 2.53 -19.87 13.99
CA GLN A 177 1.38 -20.40 14.72
C GLN A 177 0.08 -19.85 14.17
N SER A 178 -0.28 -20.40 13.02
CA SER A 178 -1.64 -20.86 12.76
C SER A 178 -1.51 -22.07 11.83
N GLN A 179 -1.20 -23.24 12.40
CA GLN A 179 -1.93 -24.44 12.01
C GLN A 179 -3.40 -24.23 12.40
N SER A 180 -4.06 -23.27 11.78
CA SER A 180 -5.51 -23.34 11.63
C SER A 180 -5.69 -24.49 10.67
N THR A 181 -6.26 -25.58 11.17
CA THR A 181 -6.94 -26.62 10.40
C THR A 181 -7.45 -25.99 9.11
N GLU A 182 -6.97 -26.45 7.95
CA GLU A 182 -7.46 -26.05 6.63
C GLU A 182 -8.95 -26.39 6.55
N THR A 183 -9.76 -25.52 7.13
CA THR A 183 -11.18 -25.49 6.91
C THR A 183 -11.28 -24.65 5.66
N THR A 184 -11.59 -25.30 4.53
CA THR A 184 -11.72 -24.64 3.24
C THR A 184 -12.83 -23.59 3.34
N THR A 185 -12.50 -22.39 3.79
CA THR A 185 -13.51 -21.37 3.93
C THR A 185 -13.92 -20.87 2.55
N ALA A 186 -15.22 -20.76 2.32
CA ALA A 186 -15.75 -20.26 1.07
C ALA A 186 -15.24 -18.83 0.82
N ILE A 187 -14.69 -18.61 -0.36
CA ILE A 187 -14.28 -17.28 -0.82
C ILE A 187 -15.47 -16.67 -1.56
N VAL A 188 -15.88 -15.48 -1.14
CA VAL A 188 -16.99 -14.74 -1.75
C VAL A 188 -16.48 -13.48 -2.45
N ARG A 189 -17.16 -13.12 -3.55
CA ARG A 189 -16.92 -11.85 -4.23
C ARG A 189 -17.79 -10.75 -3.62
N ARG A 190 -17.19 -9.58 -3.47
CA ARG A 190 -17.82 -8.35 -2.99
C ARG A 190 -17.40 -7.18 -3.86
N VAL A 191 -18.18 -6.12 -3.82
CA VAL A 191 -17.93 -4.88 -4.55
C VAL A 191 -17.85 -3.74 -3.56
N ALA A 192 -16.89 -2.85 -3.77
CA ALA A 192 -16.83 -1.55 -3.12
C ALA A 192 -16.68 -0.46 -4.18
N THR A 193 -17.39 0.64 -3.99
CA THR A 193 -17.41 1.76 -4.93
C THR A 193 -16.74 3.00 -4.33
N ALA A 194 -15.95 3.68 -5.16
CA ALA A 194 -15.34 4.97 -4.84
C ALA A 194 -15.08 5.77 -6.12
N PRO A 195 -15.11 7.11 -6.04
CA PRO A 195 -14.77 7.96 -7.16
C PRO A 195 -13.26 7.97 -7.47
N LEU A 196 -12.42 7.50 -6.53
CA LEU A 196 -10.96 7.41 -6.64
C LEU A 196 -10.47 6.03 -6.23
N ILE A 197 -9.61 5.42 -7.06
CA ILE A 197 -8.92 4.16 -6.76
C ILE A 197 -7.41 4.41 -6.87
N ILE A 198 -6.67 4.08 -5.82
CA ILE A 198 -5.23 4.28 -5.72
C ILE A 198 -4.56 2.91 -5.72
N MET A 199 -3.77 2.63 -6.76
CA MET A 199 -3.06 1.36 -6.92
C MET A 199 -1.70 1.42 -6.22
N CYS A 200 -1.56 0.66 -5.13
CA CYS A 200 -0.35 0.51 -4.32
C CYS A 200 0.09 -0.97 -4.22
N ASP A 201 -0.22 -1.78 -5.23
CA ASP A 201 -0.02 -3.25 -5.24
C ASP A 201 1.39 -3.70 -5.66
N GLY A 202 2.31 -2.74 -5.84
CA GLY A 202 3.75 -2.98 -5.95
C GLY A 202 4.25 -3.40 -7.34
N GLY A 203 5.49 -3.89 -7.40
CA GLY A 203 6.19 -4.18 -8.67
C GLY A 203 5.53 -5.26 -9.53
N SER A 204 4.83 -6.21 -8.91
CA SER A 204 4.09 -7.30 -9.56
C SER A 204 2.61 -6.96 -9.77
N SER A 205 2.29 -5.67 -9.87
CA SER A 205 0.92 -5.19 -10.02
C SER A 205 0.22 -5.80 -11.24
N LYS A 206 -0.97 -6.37 -11.01
CA LYS A 206 -1.82 -6.94 -12.08
C LYS A 206 -2.42 -5.86 -12.98
N PHE A 207 -2.53 -4.64 -12.47
CA PHE A 207 -3.20 -3.52 -13.12
C PHE A 207 -2.23 -2.62 -13.89
N LYS A 208 -0.93 -2.74 -13.61
CA LYS A 208 0.13 -1.94 -14.23
C LYS A 208 0.10 -2.00 -15.75
N SER A 209 0.08 -3.19 -16.35
CA SER A 209 0.04 -3.33 -17.82
C SER A 209 -1.24 -2.78 -18.46
N LYS A 210 -2.34 -2.72 -17.71
CA LYS A 210 -3.64 -2.27 -18.22
C LYS A 210 -3.76 -0.74 -18.24
N TYR A 211 -3.15 -0.05 -17.28
CA TYR A 211 -3.32 1.40 -17.09
C TYR A 211 -2.04 2.22 -17.27
N GLN A 212 -0.88 1.58 -17.34
CA GLN A 212 0.37 2.26 -17.62
C GLN A 212 0.62 2.27 -19.13
N HIS A 213 0.51 3.44 -19.76
CA HIS A 213 0.88 3.65 -21.16
C HIS A 213 2.39 3.86 -21.38
N TYR A 214 3.21 3.47 -20.39
CA TYR A 214 4.65 3.54 -20.50
C TYR A 214 5.15 2.35 -21.30
N THR A 215 5.57 2.61 -22.53
CA THR A 215 6.42 1.71 -23.30
C THR A 215 7.86 2.04 -22.89
N PRO A 216 8.57 1.15 -22.17
CA PRO A 216 9.98 1.38 -21.91
C PRO A 216 10.70 1.52 -23.26
N ALA A 217 11.63 2.47 -23.37
CA ALA A 217 12.55 2.47 -24.51
C ALA A 217 13.27 1.12 -24.55
N GLN A 218 13.42 0.53 -25.76
CA GLN A 218 13.99 -0.81 -25.94
C GLN A 218 15.39 -0.99 -25.33
N ASP A 219 16.11 0.11 -25.08
CA ASP A 219 17.53 0.10 -24.72
C ASP A 219 17.83 0.33 -23.24
N TYR A 220 16.87 0.14 -22.33
CA TYR A 220 17.20 0.12 -20.88
C TYR A 220 17.62 -1.27 -20.44
N HIS A 221 18.90 -1.59 -20.69
CA HIS A 221 19.65 -2.53 -19.88
C HIS A 221 20.12 -1.83 -18.60
N SER A 222 19.70 -2.37 -17.46
CA SER A 222 20.42 -2.25 -16.19
C SER A 222 20.58 -3.65 -15.63
#